data_AF-Q51806-F1
#
_entry.id   AF-Q51806-F1
#
_cell.length_a   1.000
_cell.length_b   1.000
_cell.length_c   1.000
_cell.angle_alpha   90.00
_cell.angle_beta   90.00
_cell.angle_gamma   90.00
#
_symmetry.space_group_name_H-M   'P 1'
#
loop_
_entity.id
_entity.type
_entity.pdbx_description
1 polymer ?
#
loop_
_entity_poly.entity_id
_entity_poly.type
_entity_poly.pdbx_seq_one_letter_code
_entity_poly.pdbx_strand_id
1 'polypeptide(L)'
;MRIAIMTSDPRVYYLASKVLKEHKIPFYSLTPTDEIPFDVEVILTGEKDFDKIKFPNKIIVRDETFIDELLLFLEGKKRFKSVFIAIDPGERPGVSVVADNRVLEVYHLKSPKDVDI
;
A
#
# COMPACT_ATOMS: atom_id res chain seq x y z
N MET A 1 -8.19 15.17 -5.14
CA MET A 1 -7.76 13.94 -4.46
C MET A 1 -7.01 14.21 -3.18
N ARG A 2 -7.72 14.12 -2.05
CA ARG A 2 -7.09 14.01 -0.74
C ARG A 2 -7.37 12.65 -0.13
N ILE A 3 -6.42 12.20 0.68
CA ILE A 3 -6.47 10.92 1.39
C ILE A 3 -6.75 11.23 2.86
N ALA A 4 -7.50 10.37 3.53
CA ALA A 4 -7.63 10.42 4.98
C ALA A 4 -7.16 9.12 5.62
N ILE A 5 -6.46 9.21 6.73
CA ILE A 5 -6.28 8.08 7.65
C ILE A 5 -7.43 8.18 8.66
N MET A 6 -8.24 7.13 8.76
CA MET A 6 -9.32 7.04 9.75
C MET A 6 -9.28 5.69 10.45
N THR A 7 -8.82 5.67 11.70
CA THR A 7 -8.71 4.44 12.48
C THR A 7 -8.71 4.72 13.99
N SER A 8 -9.15 3.75 14.77
CA SER A 8 -9.03 3.71 16.23
C SER A 8 -7.72 3.05 16.71
N ASP A 9 -6.94 2.43 15.81
CA ASP A 9 -5.70 1.72 16.15
C ASP A 9 -4.45 2.60 15.92
N PRO A 10 -3.70 2.96 16.98
CA PRO A 10 -2.50 3.79 16.85
C PRO A 10 -1.40 3.18 15.97
N ARG A 11 -1.32 1.85 15.87
CA ARG A 11 -0.31 1.17 15.03
C ARG A 11 -0.62 1.35 13.56
N VAL A 12 -1.90 1.22 13.20
CA VAL A 12 -2.39 1.47 11.84
C VAL A 12 -2.12 2.92 11.45
N TYR A 13 -2.46 3.87 12.33
CA TYR A 13 -2.18 5.28 12.10
C TYR A 13 -0.68 5.54 11.89
N TYR A 14 0.17 5.02 12.79
CA TYR A 14 1.62 5.21 12.70
C TYR A 14 2.17 4.69 11.37
N LEU A 15 1.85 3.44 11.01
CA LEU A 15 2.30 2.80 9.78
C LEU A 15 1.86 3.59 8.54
N ALA A 16 0.57 3.91 8.42
CA ALA A 16 0.05 4.68 7.29
C ALA A 16 0.70 6.07 7.21
N SER A 17 0.79 6.77 8.33
CA SER A 17 1.36 8.12 8.37
C SER A 17 2.85 8.15 8.01
N LYS A 18 3.61 7.11 8.41
CA LYS A 18 5.03 6.95 8.09
C LYS A 18 5.19 6.78 6.57
N VAL A 19 4.52 5.79 5.99
CA VAL A 19 4.62 5.47 4.56
C VAL A 19 4.14 6.65 3.70
N LEU A 20 3.01 7.28 4.03
CA LEU A 20 2.54 8.45 3.29
C LEU A 20 3.55 9.61 3.31
N LYS A 21 4.20 9.86 4.46
CA LYS A 21 5.23 10.91 4.58
C LYS A 21 6.48 10.57 3.76
N GLU A 22 6.94 9.33 3.78
CA GLU A 22 8.08 8.85 2.97
C GLU A 22 7.82 9.05 1.48
N HIS A 23 6.57 8.84 1.04
CA HIS A 23 6.12 9.08 -0.34
C HIS A 23 5.69 10.53 -0.63
N LYS A 24 5.80 11.45 0.35
CA LYS A 24 5.39 12.87 0.25
C LYS A 24 3.92 13.07 -0.15
N ILE A 25 3.06 12.16 0.28
CA ILE A 25 1.63 12.20 0.00
C ILE A 25 0.91 12.91 1.17
N PRO A 26 0.23 14.04 0.95
CA PRO A 26 -0.51 14.73 1.99
C PRO A 26 -1.79 13.97 2.37
N PHE A 27 -2.18 14.02 3.64
CA PHE A 27 -3.37 13.34 4.15
C PHE A 27 -4.02 14.08 5.31
N TYR A 28 -5.31 13.83 5.52
CA TYR A 28 -6.03 14.17 6.74
C TYR A 28 -5.89 13.05 7.79
N SER A 29 -5.77 13.42 9.05
CA SER A 29 -5.90 12.49 10.17
C SER A 29 -7.28 12.66 10.78
N LEU A 30 -8.11 11.62 10.72
CA LEU A 30 -9.48 11.63 11.22
C LEU A 30 -9.66 10.50 12.25
N THR A 31 -10.50 10.75 13.24
CA THR A 31 -11.06 9.72 14.12
C THR A 31 -12.33 9.13 13.49
N PRO A 32 -12.76 7.91 13.86
CA PRO A 32 -14.00 7.33 13.32
C PRO A 32 -15.28 8.13 13.61
N THR A 33 -15.22 9.12 14.51
CA THR A 33 -16.33 10.01 14.86
C THR A 33 -16.32 11.34 14.10
N ASP A 34 -15.22 11.66 13.40
CA ASP A 34 -15.10 12.91 12.67
C ASP A 34 -15.91 12.86 11.36
N GLU A 35 -16.39 14.03 10.93
CA GLU A 35 -16.97 14.18 9.59
C GLU A 35 -15.87 14.06 8.52
N ILE A 36 -16.19 13.36 7.43
CA ILE A 36 -15.26 13.16 6.31
C ILE A 36 -15.36 14.36 5.36
N PRO A 37 -14.27 15.12 5.13
CA PRO A 37 -14.28 16.23 4.17
C PRO A 37 -14.66 15.77 2.76
N PHE A 38 -15.38 16.61 2.02
CA PHE A 38 -15.90 16.26 0.69
C PHE A 38 -14.80 16.02 -0.37
N ASP A 39 -13.59 16.52 -0.14
CA ASP A 39 -12.44 16.36 -1.04
C ASP A 39 -11.60 15.10 -0.75
N VAL A 40 -12.01 14.31 0.26
CA VAL A 40 -11.48 12.97 0.50
C VAL A 40 -12.03 12.01 -0.53
N GLU A 41 -11.14 11.27 -1.19
CA GLU A 41 -11.54 10.29 -2.21
C GLU A 41 -11.27 8.85 -1.78
N VAL A 42 -10.40 8.64 -0.79
CA VAL A 42 -10.06 7.34 -0.22
C VAL A 42 -9.71 7.45 1.26
N ILE A 43 -10.13 6.45 2.03
CA ILE A 43 -9.80 6.30 3.45
C ILE A 43 -8.85 5.12 3.66
N LEU A 44 -7.74 5.38 4.34
CA LEU A 44 -6.86 4.35 4.87
C LEU A 44 -7.32 3.98 6.28
N THR A 45 -7.55 2.70 6.53
CA THR A 45 -8.09 2.23 7.81
C THR A 45 -7.58 0.84 8.20
N GLY A 46 -7.84 0.43 9.43
CA GLY A 46 -7.56 -0.92 9.92
C GLY A 46 -8.76 -1.85 9.75
N GLU A 47 -8.53 -3.16 9.77
CA GLU A 47 -9.59 -4.17 9.61
C GLU A 47 -10.74 -4.00 10.62
N LYS A 48 -10.42 -3.65 11.87
CA LYS A 48 -11.41 -3.48 12.96
C LYS A 48 -12.36 -2.30 12.77
N ASP A 49 -11.98 -1.33 11.95
CA ASP A 49 -12.75 -0.12 11.69
C ASP A 49 -13.40 -0.13 10.30
N PHE A 50 -12.96 -1.02 9.41
CA PHE A 50 -13.36 -1.06 8.01
C PHE A 50 -14.88 -1.07 7.82
N ASP A 51 -15.60 -1.94 8.53
CA ASP A 51 -17.06 -2.05 8.40
C ASP A 51 -17.83 -0.92 9.10
N LYS A 52 -17.19 -0.24 10.06
CA LYS A 52 -17.80 0.88 10.81
C LYS A 52 -17.77 2.17 9.99
N ILE A 53 -16.76 2.34 9.14
CA ILE A 53 -16.59 3.52 8.31
C ILE A 53 -17.46 3.39 7.05
N LYS A 54 -18.50 4.23 6.96
CA LYS A 54 -19.40 4.31 5.81
C LYS A 54 -18.83 5.23 4.73
N PHE A 55 -17.88 4.71 3.96
CA PHE A 55 -17.27 5.42 2.84
C PHE A 55 -16.98 4.43 1.69
N PRO A 56 -17.18 4.81 0.41
CA PRO A 56 -17.13 3.86 -0.70
C PRO A 56 -15.72 3.31 -0.97
N ASN A 57 -14.70 4.17 -0.91
CA ASN A 57 -13.32 3.78 -1.23
C ASN A 57 -12.50 3.70 0.05
N LYS A 58 -12.17 2.48 0.47
CA LYS A 58 -11.41 2.21 1.69
C LYS A 58 -10.29 1.23 1.37
N ILE A 59 -9.10 1.47 1.91
CA ILE A 59 -7.93 0.60 1.80
C ILE A 59 -7.55 0.15 3.21
N ILE A 60 -7.33 -1.15 3.37
CA ILE A 60 -6.92 -1.74 4.64
C ILE A 60 -5.39 -1.64 4.74
N VAL A 61 -4.91 -1.05 5.84
CA VAL A 61 -3.48 -0.96 6.15
C VAL A 61 -3.10 -2.14 7.03
N ARG A 62 -2.37 -3.10 6.47
CA ARG A 62 -1.83 -4.29 7.18
C ARG A 62 -0.33 -4.18 7.42
N ASP A 63 0.38 -3.78 6.38
CA ASP A 63 1.83 -3.59 6.30
C ASP A 63 2.10 -2.44 5.31
N GLU A 64 3.35 -2.21 4.92
CA GLU A 64 3.72 -1.10 4.02
C GLU A 64 3.19 -1.27 2.58
N THR A 65 2.77 -2.48 2.16
CA THR A 65 2.33 -2.78 0.77
C THR A 65 1.01 -2.09 0.39
N PHE A 66 0.25 -1.55 1.36
CA PHE A 66 -0.96 -0.77 1.08
C PHE A 66 -0.70 0.42 0.13
N ILE A 67 0.55 0.91 0.09
CA ILE A 67 0.96 2.02 -0.76
C ILE A 67 0.78 1.68 -2.24
N ASP A 68 0.94 0.41 -2.63
CA ASP A 68 0.78 0.00 -4.02
C ASP A 68 -0.69 0.03 -4.44
N GLU A 69 -1.59 -0.44 -3.58
CA GLU A 69 -3.04 -0.33 -3.78
C GLU A 69 -3.47 1.14 -3.83
N LEU A 70 -2.94 1.97 -2.91
CA LEU A 70 -3.22 3.39 -2.89
C LEU A 70 -2.77 4.07 -4.18
N LEU A 71 -1.54 3.82 -4.64
CA LEU A 71 -1.01 4.44 -5.85
C LEU A 71 -1.77 3.95 -7.10
N LEU A 72 -2.18 2.69 -7.16
CA LEU A 72 -3.08 2.20 -8.22
C LEU A 72 -4.42 2.96 -8.22
N PHE A 73 -5.03 3.13 -7.05
CA PHE A 73 -6.25 3.91 -6.90
C PHE A 73 -6.02 5.36 -7.36
N LEU A 74 -4.88 5.96 -7.00
CA LEU A 74 -4.55 7.33 -7.40
C LEU A 74 -4.35 7.50 -8.91
N GLU A 75 -3.92 6.44 -9.60
CA GLU A 75 -3.83 6.37 -11.06
C GLU A 75 -5.18 6.08 -11.74
N GLY A 76 -6.27 5.93 -10.97
CA GLY A 76 -7.59 5.55 -11.49
C GLY A 76 -7.66 4.09 -11.95
N LYS A 77 -6.71 3.25 -11.52
CA LYS A 77 -6.63 1.83 -11.88
C LYS A 77 -7.19 0.97 -10.75
N LYS A 78 -7.91 -0.09 -11.12
CA LYS A 78 -8.39 -1.11 -10.16
C LYS A 78 -7.48 -2.32 -10.04
N ARG A 79 -6.54 -2.48 -10.98
CA ARG A 79 -5.60 -3.59 -11.09
C ARG A 79 -4.41 -3.17 -11.94
N PHE A 80 -3.28 -3.84 -11.74
CA PHE A 80 -2.15 -3.74 -12.65
C PHE A 80 -2.55 -4.25 -14.04
N LYS A 81 -2.04 -3.58 -15.08
CA LYS A 81 -2.26 -3.99 -16.48
C LYS A 81 -1.31 -5.13 -16.87
N SER A 82 -0.08 -5.08 -16.38
CA SER A 82 0.95 -6.09 -16.64
C SER A 82 1.77 -6.33 -15.38
N VAL A 83 2.07 -7.60 -15.11
CA VAL A 83 2.96 -8.03 -14.02
C VAL A 83 4.03 -8.94 -14.63
N PHE A 84 5.28 -8.67 -14.27
CA PHE A 84 6.46 -9.42 -14.71
C PHE A 84 7.20 -9.94 -13.47
N ILE A 85 7.71 -11.16 -13.57
CA ILE A 85 8.72 -11.67 -12.64
C ILE A 85 10.04 -11.59 -13.37
N ALA A 86 10.90 -10.65 -12.97
CA ALA A 86 12.23 -10.51 -13.55
C ALA A 86 13.21 -11.35 -12.72
N ILE A 87 13.96 -12.23 -13.40
CA ILE A 87 14.91 -13.15 -12.79
C ILE A 87 16.30 -12.83 -13.33
N ASP A 88 17.23 -12.54 -12.44
CA ASP A 88 18.66 -12.47 -12.71
C ASP A 88 19.35 -13.69 -12.08
N PRO A 89 19.79 -14.69 -12.87
CA PRO A 89 20.29 -15.97 -12.35
C PRO A 89 21.78 -15.95 -11.96
N GLY A 90 22.41 -14.78 -11.77
CA GLY A 90 23.84 -14.67 -11.46
C GLY A 90 24.28 -15.39 -10.17
N GLU A 91 25.54 -15.16 -9.74
CA GLU A 91 26.11 -15.80 -8.53
C GLU A 91 25.29 -15.54 -7.26
N ARG A 92 24.54 -14.44 -7.24
CA ARG A 92 23.54 -14.12 -6.22
C ARG A 92 22.22 -13.87 -6.93
N PRO A 93 21.38 -14.91 -7.14
CA PRO A 93 20.18 -14.74 -7.94
C PRO A 93 19.27 -13.65 -7.39
N GLY A 94 18.82 -12.76 -8.26
CA GLY A 94 17.85 -11.73 -7.96
C GLY A 94 16.50 -12.07 -8.59
N VAL A 95 15.43 -11.83 -7.85
CA VAL A 95 14.05 -11.92 -8.35
C VAL A 95 13.33 -10.64 -8.00
N SER A 96 12.65 -10.02 -8.96
CA SER A 96 11.77 -8.89 -8.67
C SER A 96 10.39 -9.06 -9.29
N VAL A 97 9.38 -8.54 -8.59
CA VAL A 97 8.01 -8.43 -9.09
C VAL A 97 7.83 -7.01 -9.59
N VAL A 98 7.57 -6.85 -10.88
CA VAL A 98 7.39 -5.55 -11.53
C VAL A 98 6.00 -5.45 -12.09
N ALA A 99 5.23 -4.45 -11.67
CA ALA A 99 3.88 -4.22 -12.15
C ALA A 99 3.73 -2.78 -12.69
N ASP A 100 3.22 -2.64 -13.91
CA ASP A 100 3.06 -1.35 -14.60
C ASP A 100 4.31 -0.44 -14.51
N ASN A 101 5.49 -1.01 -14.75
CA ASN A 101 6.82 -0.36 -14.66
C ASN A 101 7.24 0.07 -13.24
N ARG A 102 6.59 -0.44 -12.19
CA ARG A 102 6.97 -0.22 -10.79
C ARG A 102 7.46 -1.53 -10.17
N VAL A 103 8.60 -1.48 -9.49
CA VAL A 103 9.09 -2.62 -8.69
C VAL A 103 8.26 -2.68 -7.41
N LEU A 104 7.53 -3.78 -7.23
CA LEU A 104 6.72 -4.03 -6.03
C LEU A 104 7.55 -4.76 -4.97
N GLU A 105 8.31 -5.76 -5.40
CA GLU A 105 9.08 -6.62 -4.50
C GLU A 105 10.44 -6.97 -5.11
N VAL A 106 11.43 -7.15 -4.24
CA VAL A 106 12.78 -7.59 -4.62
C VAL A 106 13.28 -8.63 -3.61
N TYR A 107 13.70 -9.78 -4.13
CA TYR A 107 14.32 -10.87 -3.38
C TYR A 107 15.71 -11.13 -3.94
N HIS A 108 16.66 -11.42 -3.04
CA HIS A 108 18.00 -11.83 -3.40
C HIS A 108 18.35 -13.12 -2.65
N LEU A 109 18.86 -14.10 -3.39
CA LEU A 109 19.46 -15.30 -2.82
C LEU A 109 20.96 -15.07 -2.61
N LYS A 110 21.55 -15.72 -1.60
CA LYS A 110 23.00 -15.63 -1.35
C LYS A 110 23.78 -16.45 -2.38
N SER A 111 23.17 -17.50 -2.92
CA SER A 111 23.69 -18.35 -3.98
C SER A 111 22.55 -19.09 -4.69
N PRO A 112 22.79 -19.67 -5.89
CA PRO A 112 21.79 -20.49 -6.58
C PRO A 112 21.35 -21.75 -5.82
N LYS A 113 22.05 -22.14 -4.75
CA LYS A 113 21.71 -23.32 -3.94
C LYS A 113 20.68 -23.04 -2.85
N ASP A 114 20.41 -21.76 -2.59
CA ASP A 114 19.52 -21.33 -1.50
C ASP A 114 18.05 -21.23 -1.96
N VAL A 115 17.65 -21.98 -2.99
CA VAL A 115 16.26 -22.08 -3.43
C VAL A 115 15.57 -23.14 -2.57
N ASP A 116 14.64 -22.72 -1.71
CA ASP A 116 13.77 -23.64 -0.97
C ASP A 116 12.74 -24.26 -1.94
N ILE A 117 12.68 -25.60 -2.01
CA ILE A 117 11.77 -26.39 -2.86
C ILE A 117 10.57 -26.85 -2.05
#